data_AF-A0A953E463-F1
#
_entry.id   AF-A0A953E463-F1
#
_cell.length_a   1.000
_cell.length_b   1.000
_cell.length_c   1.000
_cell.angle_alpha   90.00
_cell.angle_beta   90.00
_cell.angle_gamma   90.00
#
_symmetry.space_group_name_H-M   'P 1'
#
loop_
_entity.id
_entity.type
_entity.pdbx_description
1 polymer ?
#
loop_
_entity_poly.entity_id
_entity_poly.type
_entity_poly.pdbx_seq_one_letter_code
_entity_poly.pdbx_strand_id
1 'polypeptide(L)' 'MRLAGSPRPPRSCLDLARSPTTAMDLDAMRSRVWHEHGVAVLPVAEITDPWLRQAVTNEANRRWGRRDGGVRHGGR' A
#
# COMPACT_ATOMS: atom_id res chain seq x y z
N MET A 1 -17.34 22.68 32.30
CA MET A 1 -16.76 21.59 33.11
C MET A 1 -16.52 20.38 32.22
N ARG A 2 -15.30 19.81 32.17
CA ARG A 2 -15.00 18.55 31.47
C ARG A 2 -14.95 17.43 32.50
N LEU A 3 -15.70 16.35 32.29
CA LEU A 3 -15.68 15.16 33.16
C LEU A 3 -14.33 14.45 33.00
N ALA A 4 -13.66 14.16 34.12
CA ALA A 4 -12.42 13.40 34.09
C ALA A 4 -12.70 12.00 33.50
N GLY A 5 -12.07 11.67 32.37
CA GLY A 5 -12.23 10.39 31.68
C GLY A 5 -13.05 10.42 30.39
N SER A 6 -13.62 11.56 29.97
CA SER A 6 -14.31 11.64 28.68
C SER A 6 -13.33 11.46 27.50
N PRO A 7 -13.70 10.73 26.44
CA PRO A 7 -12.89 10.64 25.22
C PRO A 7 -12.51 12.03 24.72
N ARG A 8 -11.24 12.21 24.33
CA ARG A 8 -10.80 13.47 23.74
C ARG A 8 -11.61 13.72 22.46
N PRO A 9 -12.14 14.95 22.24
CA PRO A 9 -12.79 15.27 20.98
C PRO A 9 -11.76 15.14 19.84
N PRO A 10 -12.21 14.69 18.66
CA PRO A 10 -11.34 14.50 17.50
C PRO A 10 -10.65 15.82 17.16
N ARG A 11 -9.35 15.75 16.85
CA ARG A 11 -8.51 16.92 16.60
C ARG A 11 -8.70 17.49 15.19
N SER A 12 -9.39 16.77 14.32
CA SER A 12 -9.60 17.11 12.91
C SER A 12 -10.79 16.32 12.32
N CYS A 13 -11.32 16.78 11.18
CA CYS A 13 -12.28 16.02 10.39
C CYS A 13 -11.73 14.65 9.93
N LEU A 14 -10.41 14.49 9.82
CA LEU A 14 -9.76 13.21 9.53
C LEU A 14 -9.74 12.24 10.72
N ASP A 15 -9.94 12.77 11.94
CA ASP A 15 -9.94 12.04 13.21
C ASP A 15 -11.36 11.55 13.57
N LEU A 16 -12.38 12.00 12.83
CA LEU A 16 -13.74 11.46 12.84
C LEU A 16 -13.75 10.13 12.09
N ALA A 17 -13.30 9.05 12.75
CA ALA A 17 -13.44 7.67 12.31
C ALA A 17 -13.15 7.46 10.82
N ARG A 18 -11.86 7.50 10.45
CA ARG A 18 -11.42 6.91 9.18
C ARG A 18 -11.78 5.42 9.23
N SER A 19 -12.83 5.01 8.52
CA SER A 19 -13.12 3.59 8.33
C SER A 19 -11.85 2.90 7.83
N PRO A 20 -11.41 1.79 8.44
CA PRO A 20 -10.26 1.07 7.94
C PRO A 20 -10.56 0.69 6.49
N THR A 21 -9.75 1.19 5.55
CA THR A 21 -9.94 0.85 4.13
C THR A 21 -9.84 -0.65 4.00
N THR A 22 -10.93 -1.29 3.61
CA THR A 22 -10.98 -2.75 3.52
C THR A 22 -10.22 -3.22 2.29
N ALA A 23 -9.87 -4.50 2.24
CA ALA A 23 -9.26 -5.09 1.05
C ALA A 23 -10.16 -4.93 -0.20
N MET A 24 -11.48 -5.00 -0.02
CA MET A 24 -12.47 -4.80 -1.08
C MET A 24 -12.47 -3.35 -1.59
N ASP A 25 -12.38 -2.37 -0.69
CA ASP A 25 -12.29 -0.96 -1.07
C ASP A 25 -11.00 -0.69 -1.88
N LEU A 26 -9.87 -1.27 -1.45
CA LEU A 26 -8.61 -1.17 -2.19
C LEU A 26 -8.72 -1.79 -3.58
N ASP A 27 -9.35 -2.95 -3.72
CA ASP A 27 -9.52 -3.61 -5.01
C ASP A 27 -10.40 -2.79 -5.95
N ALA A 28 -11.52 -2.26 -5.44
CA ALA A 28 -12.39 -1.35 -6.20
C ALA A 28 -11.64 -0.09 -6.65
N MET A 29 -10.79 0.48 -5.80
CA MET A 29 -9.94 1.62 -6.16
C MET A 29 -8.94 1.25 -7.26
N ARG A 30 -8.30 0.08 -7.19
CA ARG A 30 -7.35 -0.40 -8.22
C ARG A 30 -8.05 -0.63 -9.55
N SER A 31 -9.22 -1.27 -9.53
CA SER A 31 -10.06 -1.50 -10.72
C SER A 31 -10.44 -0.17 -11.37
N ARG A 32 -10.90 0.80 -10.58
CA ARG A 32 -11.23 2.14 -11.08
C ARG A 32 -10.04 2.82 -11.73
N VAL A 33 -8.87 2.83 -11.08
CA VAL A 33 -7.66 3.48 -11.63
C VAL A 33 -7.20 2.80 -12.93
N TRP A 34 -7.36 1.50 -13.05
CA TRP A 34 -7.11 0.79 -14.32
C TRP A 34 -8.05 1.28 -15.43
N HIS A 35 -9.36 1.31 -15.16
CA HIS A 35 -10.35 1.69 -16.16
C HIS A 35 -10.29 3.18 -16.54
N GLU A 36 -10.01 4.07 -15.59
CA GLU A 36 -10.02 5.53 -15.82
C GLU A 36 -8.67 6.06 -16.31
N HIS A 37 -7.55 5.45 -15.88
CA HIS A 37 -6.21 6.01 -16.11
C HIS A 37 -5.22 5.04 -16.75
N GLY A 38 -5.61 3.78 -16.98
CA GLY A 38 -4.72 2.76 -17.56
C GLY A 38 -3.54 2.40 -16.64
N VAL A 39 -3.66 2.66 -15.34
CA VAL A 39 -2.62 2.34 -14.35
C VAL A 39 -3.06 1.16 -13.51
N ALA A 40 -2.22 0.12 -13.43
CA ALA A 40 -2.45 -1.04 -12.59
C ALA A 40 -1.53 -1.01 -11.35
N VAL A 41 -2.11 -1.29 -10.18
CA VAL A 41 -1.35 -1.47 -8.93
C VAL A 41 -1.38 -2.96 -8.58
N LEU A 42 -0.26 -3.63 -8.78
CA LEU A 42 -0.11 -5.07 -8.56
C LEU A 42 0.90 -5.31 -7.44
N PRO A 43 0.50 -5.90 -6.31
CA PRO A 43 1.46 -6.37 -5.32
C PRO A 43 2.35 -7.44 -5.95
N VAL A 44 3.66 -7.22 -5.97
CA VAL A 44 4.62 -8.14 -6.61
C VAL A 44 4.48 -9.58 -6.07
N ALA A 45 4.17 -9.73 -4.79
CA ALA A 45 3.95 -11.03 -4.14
C ALA A 45 2.70 -11.77 -4.65
N GLU A 46 1.71 -11.05 -5.14
CA GLU A 46 0.43 -11.61 -5.63
C GLU A 46 0.49 -11.96 -7.13
N ILE A 47 1.52 -11.52 -7.85
CA ILE A 47 1.75 -11.93 -9.25
C ILE A 47 2.14 -13.40 -9.25
N THR A 48 1.28 -14.29 -9.75
CA THR A 48 1.50 -15.74 -9.74
C THR A 48 2.51 -16.21 -10.78
N ASP A 49 2.49 -15.59 -11.96
CA ASP A 49 3.42 -15.90 -13.05
C ASP A 49 4.86 -15.46 -12.69
N PRO A 50 5.83 -16.39 -12.64
CA PRO A 50 7.19 -16.07 -12.22
C PRO A 50 7.91 -15.08 -13.16
N TRP A 51 7.65 -15.17 -14.47
CA TRP A 51 8.30 -14.32 -15.47
C TRP A 51 7.80 -12.88 -15.39
N LEU A 52 6.49 -12.69 -15.29
CA LEU A 52 5.85 -11.40 -15.10
C LEU A 52 6.30 -10.76 -13.78
N ARG A 53 6.36 -11.54 -12.70
CA ARG A 53 6.84 -11.06 -11.40
C ARG A 53 8.27 -10.52 -11.52
N GLN A 54 9.15 -11.26 -12.21
CA GLN A 54 10.53 -10.83 -12.42
C GLN A 54 10.61 -9.59 -13.30
N ALA A 55 9.84 -9.53 -14.40
CA ALA A 55 9.83 -8.39 -15.31
C ALA A 55 9.39 -7.09 -14.62
N VAL A 56 8.28 -7.14 -13.86
CA VAL A 56 7.79 -6.00 -13.08
C VAL A 56 8.81 -5.57 -12.03
N THR A 57 9.45 -6.53 -11.34
CA THR A 57 10.50 -6.24 -10.35
C THR A 57 11.71 -5.57 -10.99
N ASN A 58 12.15 -6.07 -12.14
CA ASN A 58 13.29 -5.51 -12.88
C ASN A 58 12.99 -4.08 -13.34
N GLU A 59 11.82 -3.83 -13.91
CA GLU A 59 11.44 -2.49 -14.35
C GLU A 59 11.33 -1.52 -13.16
N ALA A 60 10.76 -1.98 -12.05
CA ALA A 60 10.70 -1.18 -10.83
C ALA A 60 12.09 -0.83 -10.28
N ASN A 61 12.99 -1.82 -10.22
CA ASN A 61 14.36 -1.61 -9.77
C ASN A 61 15.15 -0.68 -10.71
N ARG A 62 14.93 -0.78 -12.01
CA ARG A 62 15.55 0.10 -13.02
C ARG A 62 15.10 1.55 -12.85
N ARG A 63 13.82 1.75 -12.56
CA ARG A 63 13.20 3.09 -12.50
C ARG A 63 13.39 3.79 -11.16
N TRP A 64 13.35 3.05 -10.06
CA TRP A 64 13.33 3.63 -8.70
C TRP A 64 14.45 3.12 -7.78
N GLY A 65 15.35 2.27 -8.28
CA GLY A 65 16.36 1.61 -7.48
C GLY A 65 15.85 0.34 -6.80
N ARG A 66 16.79 -0.45 -6.27
CA ARG A 66 16.47 -1.71 -5.59
C ARG A 66 15.67 -1.42 -4.31
N ARG A 67 14.62 -2.21 -4.04
CA ARG A 67 13.96 -2.16 -2.73
C ARG A 67 14.93 -2.58 -1.64
N ASP A 68 15.08 -1.75 -0.61
CA ASP A 68 15.80 -2.07 0.63
C ASP A 68 15.02 -3.13 1.43
N GLY A 69 15.10 -4.40 1.01
CA GLY A 69 14.32 -5.48 1.63
C GLY A 69 14.95 -6.87 1.55
N GLY A 70 16.18 -6.98 1.06
CA GLY A 70 16.92 -8.26 1.00
C GLY A 70 18.15 -8.21 1.89
N VAL A 71 17.98 -8.62 3.15
CA VAL A 71 18.99 -9.21 4.04
C VAL A 71 20.45 -8.75 3.86
N ARG A 72 20.91 -7.88 4.77
CA ARG A 72 22.34 -7.75 5.08
C ARG A 72 22.81 -9.00 5.83
N HIS A 73 23.13 -10.09 5.15
CA HIS A 73 24.02 -11.11 5.73
C HIS A 73 25.46 -10.63 5.57
N GLY A 74 25.81 -9.63 6.37
CA GLY A 74 27.18 -9.27 6.69
C GLY A 74 27.49 -9.82 8.07
N GLY A 75 28.03 -11.04 8.12
CA GLY A 75 28.50 -11.69 9.32
C GLY A 75 29.66 -12.58 8.94
N ARG A 76 30.84 -11.99 9.06
CA ARG A 76 32.22 -12.51 8.98
C ARG A 76 32.39 -14.02 8.89
#